data_AF-A0A957WXW0-F1
#
_entry.id   AF-A0A957WXW0-F1
#
_cell.length_a   1.000
_cell.length_b   1.000
_cell.length_c   1.000
_cell.angle_alpha   90.00
_cell.angle_beta   90.00
_cell.angle_gamma   90.00
#
_symmetry.space_group_name_H-M   'P 1'
#
loop_
_entity.id
_entity.type
_entity.pdbx_description
1 polymer ?
#
loop_
_entity_poly.entity_id
_entity_poly.type
_entity_poly.pdbx_seq_one_letter_code
_entity_poly.pdbx_strand_id
1 'polypeptide(L)' 'MKRLFEEVAYLAYHFHWPYDQIMALDHRERQQWTAEVAKINQRFNEQQA' A
#
# COMPACT_ATOMS: atom_id res chain seq x y z
N MET A 1 13.87 9.03 2.49
CA MET A 1 13.76 8.33 1.19
C MET A 1 13.40 6.86 1.31
N LYS A 2 13.93 6.08 2.29
CA LYS A 2 13.58 4.64 2.46
C LYS A 2 12.06 4.36 2.51
N ARG A 3 11.33 5.15 3.31
CA ARG A 3 9.86 5.00 3.48
C ARG A 3 9.04 5.17 2.18
N LEU A 4 9.49 6.00 1.23
CA LEU A 4 8.77 6.19 -0.03
C LEU A 4 8.81 4.93 -0.90
N PHE A 5 10.00 4.35 -1.07
CA PHE A 5 10.15 3.12 -1.86
C PHE A 5 9.43 1.94 -1.22
N GLU A 6 9.41 1.87 0.11
CA GLU A 6 8.64 0.86 0.86
C GLU A 6 7.13 1.02 0.63
N GLU A 7 6.58 2.24 0.76
CA GLU A 7 5.17 2.53 0.48
C GLU A 7 4.78 2.16 -0.96
N VAL A 8 5.64 2.52 -1.93
CA VAL A 8 5.38 2.25 -3.35
C VAL A 8 5.44 0.75 -3.65
N ALA A 9 6.47 0.05 -3.16
CA ALA A 9 6.60 -1.39 -3.36
C ALA A 9 5.44 -2.16 -2.72
N TYR A 10 5.00 -1.75 -1.53
CA TYR A 10 3.87 -2.36 -0.83
C TYR A 10 2.56 -2.23 -1.63
N LEU A 11 2.26 -1.02 -2.11
CA LEU A 11 1.06 -0.79 -2.93
C LEU A 11 1.14 -1.51 -4.28
N ALA A 12 2.30 -1.50 -4.94
CA ALA A 12 2.50 -2.21 -6.20
C ALA A 12 2.31 -3.72 -6.02
N TYR A 13 2.81 -4.30 -4.92
CA TYR A 13 2.66 -5.73 -4.62
C TYR A 13 1.20 -6.13 -4.36
N HIS A 14 0.43 -5.32 -3.64
CA HIS A 14 -0.94 -5.68 -3.29
C HIS A 14 -1.99 -5.31 -4.35
N PHE A 15 -1.86 -4.15 -4.99
CA PHE A 15 -2.85 -3.68 -5.98
C PHE A 15 -2.40 -3.82 -7.42
N HIS A 16 -1.14 -4.18 -7.67
CA HIS A 16 -0.58 -4.29 -9.02
C HIS A 16 -0.70 -2.99 -9.82
N TRP A 17 -0.77 -1.85 -9.11
CA TRP A 17 -0.78 -0.55 -9.74
C TRP A 17 0.59 -0.24 -10.35
N PRO A 18 0.62 0.38 -11.55
CA PRO A 18 1.84 0.87 -12.15
C PRO A 18 2.60 1.84 -11.23
N TYR A 19 3.94 1.79 -11.26
CA TYR A 19 4.81 2.62 -10.42
C TYR A 19 4.51 4.12 -10.58
N ASP A 20 4.33 4.57 -11.82
CA ASP A 20 4.00 5.95 -12.18
C ASP A 20 2.66 6.39 -11.59
N GLN A 21 1.66 5.51 -11.57
CA GLN A 21 0.38 5.81 -10.93
C GLN A 21 0.54 6.01 -9.41
N ILE A 22 1.32 5.16 -8.74
CA ILE A 22 1.54 5.29 -7.29
C ILE A 22 2.39 6.53 -6.95
N MET A 23 3.34 6.87 -7.82
CA MET A 23 4.17 8.06 -7.68
C MET A 23 3.42 9.36 -7.94
N ALA A 24 2.32 9.31 -8.69
CA ALA A 24 1.42 10.45 -8.90
C ALA A 24 0.55 10.76 -7.67
N LEU A 25 0.42 9.83 -6.71
CA LEU A 25 -0.34 10.06 -5.48
C LEU A 25 0.39 11.04 -4.56
N ASP A 26 -0.37 11.94 -3.96
CA ASP A 26 0.10 12.79 -2.88
C ASP A 26 0.60 11.93 -1.71
N HIS A 27 1.58 12.43 -0.96
CA HIS A 27 2.17 11.68 0.15
C HIS A 27 1.11 11.20 1.17
N ARG A 28 0.12 12.05 1.47
CA ARG A 28 -0.96 11.72 2.40
C ARG A 28 -1.89 10.65 1.85
N GLU A 29 -2.22 10.72 0.57
CA GLU A 29 -3.10 9.75 -0.07
C GLU A 29 -2.43 8.38 -0.14
N ARG A 30 -1.15 8.32 -0.52
CA ARG A 30 -0.37 7.08 -0.53
C ARG A 30 -0.30 6.43 0.86
N GLN A 31 -0.13 7.23 1.92
CA GLN A 31 -0.15 6.73 3.29
C GLN A 31 -1.51 6.17 3.70
N GLN A 32 -2.60 6.82 3.29
CA GLN A 32 -3.95 6.31 3.55
C GLN A 32 -4.16 4.96 2.87
N TRP A 33 -3.82 4.84 1.58
CA TRP A 33 -3.94 3.57 0.86
C TRP A 33 -3.09 2.45 1.48
N THR A 34 -1.86 2.77 1.89
CA THR A 34 -0.99 1.81 2.60
C THR A 34 -1.65 1.29 3.89
N ALA A 35 -2.28 2.19 4.67
CA ALA A 35 -2.96 1.81 5.90
C ALA A 35 -4.22 0.96 5.65
N GLU A 36 -5.00 1.26 4.60
CA GLU A 36 -6.19 0.47 4.24
C GLU A 36 -5.81 -0.95 3.78
N VAL A 37 -4.76 -1.09 2.96
CA VAL A 37 -4.25 -2.41 2.55
C VAL A 37 -3.81 -3.22 3.77
N ALA A 38 -3.10 -2.60 4.72
CA ALA A 38 -2.68 -3.26 5.95
C ALA A 38 -3.89 -3.76 6.78
N LYS A 39 -4.95 -2.96 6.90
CA LYS A 39 -6.19 -3.35 7.59
C LYS A 39 -6.89 -4.52 6.92
N ILE A 40 -6.97 -4.52 5.58
CA ILE A 40 -7.59 -5.62 4.82
C ILE A 40 -6.81 -6.92 5.04
N ASN A 41 -5.48 -6.86 4.91
CA ASN A 41 -4.61 -8.02 5.11
C ASN A 41 -4.69 -8.56 6.54
N GLN A 42 -4.75 -7.67 7.54
CA GLN A 42 -4.91 -8.08 8.94
C GLN A 42 -6.22 -8.84 9.14
N ARG A 43 -7.36 -8.28 8.67
CA ARG A 43 -8.68 -8.93 8.79
C ARG A 43 -8.72 -10.27 8.06
N PHE A 44 -8.10 -10.37 6.90
CA PHE A 44 -8.04 -11.60 6.13
C PHE A 44 -7.24 -12.68 6.86
N ASN A 45 -6.07 -12.33 7.40
CA ASN A 45 -5.25 -13.26 8.17
C ASN A 45 -5.95 -13.72 9.46
N GLU A 46 -6.70 -12.84 10.12
CA GLU A 46 -7.52 -13.18 11.30
C GLU A 46 -8.68 -14.13 10.97
N GLN A 47 -9.21 -14.10 9.75
CA GLN A 47 -10.27 -15.03 9.29
C GLN A 47 -9.74 -16.39 8.83
N GLN A 48 -8.45 -16.48 8.48
CA GLN A 48 -7.81 -17.71 8.03
C GLN A 48 -7.16 -18.54 9.17
N ALA A 49 -7.09 -17.99 10.38
CA ALA A 49 -6.54 -18.62 11.58
C ALA A 49 -7.62 -19.33 12.41
#